data_AF-A0A9Q9EMK4-F1
#
_entry.id   AF-A0A9Q9EMK4-F1
#
_cell.length_a   1.000
_cell.length_b   1.000
_cell.length_c   1.000
_cell.angle_alpha   90.00
_cell.angle_beta   90.00
_cell.angle_gamma   90.00
#
_symmetry.space_group_name_H-M   'P 1'
#
loop_
_entity.id
_entity.type
_entity.pdbx_description
1 polymer ?
#
loop_
_entity_poly.entity_id
_entity_poly.type
_entity_poly.pdbx_seq_one_letter_code
_entity_poly.pdbx_strand_id
1 'polypeptide(L)'
;MASEKERENLLAEIDLVLRDNVKYGGMVAIAAGSGTPYSFKTDLTGGMNDAILFGVGSITSIFVAVVVLQLVEEAKLRHTDSVQQDLPVDTYCGIENASTATIQQLLSHTAGIDSWEDDSSWLVDGRGANADVSRTWRKTETLDYIRRPRQTAPDPGSWYYSNTNYTLLGLIIESVTGSTAEGEICRRILEPLQMSCTFVEGFEDGPHNGASRRYHYASKQFCETAGISADFSPVSDDFIDVTGSNLSVS
;
A
#
# COMPACT_ATOMS: atom_id res chain seq x y z
N MET A 1 5.85 -28.75 19.28
CA MET A 1 6.69 -28.58 18.08
C MET A 1 6.18 -29.57 17.05
N ALA A 2 5.86 -29.12 15.84
CA ALA A 2 5.54 -30.03 14.74
C ALA A 2 6.72 -30.97 14.49
N SER A 3 6.44 -32.23 14.17
CA SER A 3 7.44 -33.23 13.80
C SER A 3 8.13 -32.84 12.48
N GLU A 4 9.35 -33.34 12.28
CA GLU A 4 10.13 -33.23 11.03
C GLU A 4 9.27 -33.53 9.79
N LYS A 5 8.43 -34.57 9.91
CA LYS A 5 7.54 -35.06 8.85
C LYS A 5 6.35 -34.13 8.58
N GLU A 6 5.74 -33.54 9.61
CA GLU A 6 4.68 -32.54 9.42
C GLU A 6 5.24 -31.28 8.75
N ARG A 7 6.49 -30.93 9.07
CA ARG A 7 7.20 -29.84 8.42
C ARG A 7 7.44 -30.16 6.94
N GLU A 8 8.06 -31.29 6.62
CA GLU A 8 8.30 -31.71 5.22
C GLU A 8 7.02 -31.75 4.38
N ASN A 9 5.93 -32.27 4.94
CA ASN A 9 4.62 -32.29 4.27
C ASN A 9 4.10 -30.88 3.96
N LEU A 10 4.18 -29.96 4.92
CA LEU A 10 3.77 -28.56 4.73
C LEU A 10 4.61 -27.90 3.62
N LEU A 11 5.92 -28.11 3.61
CA LEU A 11 6.80 -27.54 2.59
C LEU A 11 6.48 -28.10 1.19
N ALA A 12 6.18 -29.40 1.08
CA ALA A 12 5.77 -30.02 -0.17
C ALA A 12 4.40 -29.50 -0.67
N GLU A 13 3.45 -29.27 0.23
CA GLU A 13 2.13 -28.72 -0.10
C GLU A 13 2.22 -27.28 -0.61
N ILE A 14 3.06 -26.45 0.01
CA ILE A 14 3.31 -25.08 -0.45
C ILE A 14 3.92 -25.06 -1.85
N ASP A 15 4.92 -25.92 -2.11
CA ASP A 15 5.54 -26.03 -3.43
C ASP A 15 4.52 -26.47 -4.49
N LEU A 16 3.64 -27.42 -4.18
CA LEU A 16 2.55 -27.83 -5.07
C LEU A 16 1.56 -26.68 -5.35
N VAL A 17 1.09 -25.99 -4.30
CA VAL A 17 0.16 -24.86 -4.46
C VAL A 17 0.78 -23.76 -5.31
N LEU A 18 2.05 -23.44 -5.07
CA LEU A 18 2.76 -22.41 -5.84
C LEU A 18 2.92 -22.80 -7.32
N ARG A 19 3.26 -24.06 -7.61
CA ARG A 19 3.39 -24.54 -9.00
C ARG A 19 2.07 -24.55 -9.75
N ASP A 20 0.99 -24.95 -9.09
CA ASP A 20 -0.31 -25.15 -9.75
C ASP A 20 -1.10 -23.84 -9.91
N ASN A 21 -0.86 -22.84 -9.06
CA ASN A 21 -1.70 -21.63 -9.00
C ASN A 21 -0.97 -20.32 -9.35
N VAL A 22 0.36 -20.28 -9.27
CA VAL A 22 1.11 -19.03 -9.53
C VAL A 22 1.68 -19.06 -10.94
N LYS A 23 1.02 -18.33 -11.85
CA LYS A 23 1.36 -18.30 -13.28
C LYS A 23 2.61 -17.49 -13.66
N TYR A 24 3.00 -16.48 -12.87
CA TYR A 24 4.01 -15.50 -13.29
C TYR A 24 5.17 -15.30 -12.30
N GLY A 25 5.06 -15.88 -11.10
CA GLY A 25 6.11 -15.88 -10.09
C GLY A 25 5.60 -15.45 -8.72
N GLY A 26 6.19 -15.99 -7.66
CA GLY A 26 5.78 -15.73 -6.28
C GLY A 26 6.82 -16.18 -5.27
N MET A 27 6.91 -15.48 -4.14
CA MET A 27 7.78 -15.83 -3.03
C MET A 27 6.94 -15.99 -1.76
N VAL A 28 7.18 -17.08 -1.04
CA VAL A 28 6.57 -17.36 0.27
C VAL A 28 7.69 -17.61 1.25
N ALA A 29 7.69 -16.91 2.38
CA ALA A 29 8.59 -17.16 3.50
C ALA A 29 7.80 -17.55 4.75
N ILE A 30 8.20 -18.62 5.42
CA ILE A 30 7.57 -19.09 6.66
C ILE A 30 8.62 -19.16 7.76
N ALA A 31 8.38 -18.42 8.83
CA ALA A 31 9.17 -18.47 10.05
C ALA A 31 8.37 -19.15 11.17
N ALA A 32 9.01 -20.04 11.93
CA ALA A 32 8.44 -20.66 13.13
C ALA A 32 9.41 -20.48 14.30
N GLY A 33 9.00 -19.70 15.31
CA GLY A 33 9.87 -19.31 16.42
C GLY A 33 10.99 -18.36 15.97
N SER A 34 12.14 -18.42 16.66
CA SER A 34 13.31 -17.58 16.38
C SER A 34 14.28 -18.17 15.35
N GLY A 35 13.87 -19.21 14.61
CA GLY A 35 14.70 -19.89 13.62
C GLY A 35 14.76 -19.14 12.29
N THR A 36 15.73 -19.50 11.45
CA THR A 36 15.81 -19.02 10.06
C THR A 36 14.52 -19.38 9.30
N PRO A 37 13.87 -18.42 8.60
CA PRO A 37 12.69 -18.70 7.80
C PRO A 37 12.99 -19.69 6.66
N TYR A 38 12.02 -20.53 6.31
CA TYR A 38 12.03 -21.29 5.07
C TYR A 38 11.46 -20.43 3.95
N SER A 39 12.18 -20.28 2.84
CA SER A 39 11.70 -19.55 1.67
C SER A 39 11.42 -20.49 0.48
N PHE A 40 10.28 -20.27 -0.14
CA PHE A 40 9.80 -20.93 -1.36
C PHE A 40 9.70 -19.88 -2.44
N LYS A 41 10.18 -20.22 -3.63
CA LYS A 41 10.10 -19.36 -4.80
C LYS A 41 9.54 -20.18 -5.94
N THR A 42 8.54 -19.65 -6.61
CA THR A 42 8.10 -20.15 -7.89
C THR A 42 8.37 -19.09 -8.93
N ASP A 43 8.97 -19.47 -10.04
CA ASP A 43 9.30 -18.59 -11.14
C ASP A 43 9.19 -19.36 -12.44
N LEU A 44 8.16 -19.06 -13.22
CA LEU A 44 7.92 -19.68 -14.51
C LEU A 44 8.63 -18.94 -15.66
N THR A 45 9.23 -17.78 -15.40
CA THR A 45 9.86 -16.91 -16.43
C THR A 45 11.39 -16.82 -16.33
N GLY A 46 11.95 -17.18 -15.17
CA GLY A 46 13.39 -17.09 -14.87
C GLY A 46 13.80 -15.72 -14.31
N GLY A 47 14.71 -15.72 -13.33
CA GLY A 47 15.30 -14.52 -12.74
C GLY A 47 14.93 -14.23 -11.27
N MET A 48 14.01 -14.99 -10.67
CA MET A 48 13.61 -14.82 -9.27
C MET A 48 14.74 -15.17 -8.30
N ASN A 49 15.09 -14.23 -7.45
CA ASN A 49 16.15 -14.36 -6.45
C ASN A 49 15.76 -13.62 -5.15
N ASP A 50 16.55 -13.79 -4.08
CA ASP A 50 16.25 -13.19 -2.76
C ASP A 50 16.34 -11.66 -2.75
N ALA A 51 16.94 -11.04 -3.77
CA ALA A 51 17.09 -9.59 -3.89
C ALA A 51 16.01 -8.95 -4.78
N ILE A 52 15.02 -9.70 -5.26
CA ILE A 52 13.89 -9.10 -5.98
C ILE A 52 13.05 -8.24 -5.02
N LEU A 53 12.77 -7.00 -5.45
CA LEU A 53 11.86 -6.08 -4.79
C LEU A 53 10.43 -6.27 -5.29
N PHE A 54 9.48 -6.10 -4.38
CA PHE A 54 8.03 -6.16 -4.64
C PHE A 54 7.36 -4.86 -4.23
N GLY A 55 6.41 -4.39 -5.04
CA GLY A 55 5.41 -3.42 -4.62
C GLY A 55 4.45 -4.12 -3.68
N VAL A 56 4.46 -3.74 -2.40
CA VAL A 56 3.69 -4.42 -1.35
C VAL A 56 2.30 -3.82 -1.11
N GLY A 57 1.94 -2.76 -1.85
CA GLY A 57 0.61 -2.13 -1.81
C GLY A 57 0.16 -1.82 -0.38
N SER A 58 -1.06 -2.25 -0.04
CA SER A 58 -1.70 -2.04 1.27
C SER A 58 -0.96 -2.63 2.48
N ILE A 59 0.08 -3.45 2.30
CA ILE A 59 0.96 -3.85 3.42
C ILE A 59 1.64 -2.61 4.04
N THR A 60 1.85 -1.55 3.25
CA THR A 60 2.36 -0.25 3.73
C THR A 60 1.52 0.32 4.87
N SER A 61 0.21 0.09 4.89
CA SER A 61 -0.69 0.53 5.96
C SER A 61 -0.28 -0.01 7.33
N ILE A 62 0.34 -1.19 7.40
CA ILE A 62 0.82 -1.75 8.67
C ILE A 62 1.94 -0.89 9.26
N PHE A 63 2.88 -0.42 8.43
CA PHE A 63 3.97 0.46 8.87
C PHE A 63 3.44 1.80 9.39
N VAL A 64 2.52 2.41 8.65
CA VAL A 64 1.85 3.66 9.07
C VAL A 64 1.11 3.45 10.39
N ALA A 65 0.33 2.37 10.53
CA ALA A 65 -0.39 2.06 11.75
C ALA A 65 0.55 1.88 12.95
N VAL A 66 1.68 1.19 12.79
CA VAL A 66 2.69 1.02 13.84
C VAL A 66 3.26 2.37 14.27
N VAL A 67 3.62 3.25 13.33
CA VAL A 67 4.13 4.60 13.67
C VAL A 67 3.08 5.40 14.45
N VAL A 68 1.81 5.38 14.00
CA VAL A 68 0.72 6.06 14.71
C VAL A 68 0.55 5.52 16.13
N LEU A 69 0.56 4.21 16.31
CA LEU A 69 0.41 3.59 17.63
C LEU A 69 1.61 3.88 18.54
N GLN A 70 2.84 3.90 18.02
CA GLN A 70 4.00 4.36 18.78
C GLN A 70 3.88 5.83 19.22
N LEU A 71 3.37 6.71 18.35
CA LEU A 71 3.11 8.10 18.72
C LEU A 71 2.01 8.24 19.79
N VAL A 72 1.03 7.33 19.80
CA VAL A 72 0.04 7.23 20.89
C VAL A 72 0.68 6.75 22.19
N GLU A 73 1.55 5.75 22.15
CA GLU A 73 2.33 5.27 23.31
C GLU A 73 3.26 6.37 23.87
N GLU A 74 3.82 7.20 22.99
CA GLU A 74 4.64 8.38 23.34
C GLU A 74 3.81 9.56 23.87
N ALA A 75 2.48 9.44 23.95
CA ALA A 75 1.54 10.50 24.29
C ALA A 75 1.65 11.76 23.41
N LYS A 76 2.17 11.61 22.19
CA LYS A 76 2.19 12.67 21.16
C LYS A 76 0.89 12.74 20.37
N LEU A 77 0.15 11.63 20.35
CA LEU A 77 -1.19 11.51 19.78
C LEU A 77 -2.13 10.84 20.79
N ARG A 78 -3.43 11.07 20.66
CA ARG A 78 -4.45 10.24 21.30
C ARG A 78 -5.30 9.60 20.22
N HIS A 79 -5.68 8.35 20.42
CA HIS A 79 -6.57 7.63 19.49
C HIS A 79 -7.92 8.35 19.26
N THR A 80 -8.33 9.22 20.19
CA THR A 80 -9.53 10.06 20.10
C THR A 80 -9.31 11.41 19.44
N ASP A 81 -8.07 11.81 19.14
CA ASP A 81 -7.83 13.05 18.41
C ASP A 81 -8.43 12.94 17.01
N SER A 82 -9.05 14.03 16.57
CA SER A 82 -9.68 14.16 15.27
C SER A 82 -8.75 14.83 14.27
N VAL A 83 -8.95 14.55 12.99
CA VAL A 83 -8.19 15.15 11.87
C VAL A 83 -8.06 16.68 12.00
N GLN A 84 -9.14 17.38 12.36
CA GLN A 84 -9.11 18.85 12.50
C GLN A 84 -8.22 19.37 13.64
N GLN A 85 -7.85 18.52 14.61
CA GLN A 85 -6.94 18.90 15.69
C GLN A 85 -5.49 18.87 15.22
N ASP A 86 -5.15 17.95 14.30
CA ASP A 86 -3.77 17.66 13.92
C ASP A 86 -3.41 18.19 12.52
N LEU A 87 -4.40 18.49 11.67
CA LEU A 87 -4.18 18.94 10.29
C LEU A 87 -4.78 20.31 10.01
N PRO A 88 -4.17 21.11 9.12
CA PRO A 88 -4.74 22.38 8.69
C PRO A 88 -6.01 22.17 7.85
N VAL A 89 -6.94 23.12 7.91
CA VAL A 89 -8.27 23.02 7.28
C VAL A 89 -8.20 22.73 5.78
N ASP A 90 -7.22 23.31 5.07
CA ASP A 90 -7.07 23.14 3.62
C ASP A 90 -6.77 21.68 3.23
N THR A 91 -6.22 20.87 4.15
CA THR A 91 -5.94 19.45 3.89
C THR A 91 -7.22 18.65 3.73
N TYR A 92 -8.24 18.89 4.56
CA TYR A 92 -9.44 18.04 4.62
C TYR A 92 -10.73 18.75 4.19
N CYS A 93 -10.70 20.05 3.89
CA CYS A 93 -11.90 20.79 3.52
C CYS A 93 -12.58 20.20 2.27
N GLY A 94 -13.90 20.05 2.33
CA GLY A 94 -14.69 19.43 1.24
C GLY A 94 -14.65 17.90 1.23
N ILE A 95 -13.87 17.24 2.09
CA ILE A 95 -13.91 15.80 2.26
C ILE A 95 -14.94 15.47 3.35
N GLU A 96 -15.95 14.70 2.97
CA GLU A 96 -17.03 14.29 3.87
C GLU A 96 -16.48 13.49 5.07
N ASN A 97 -17.01 13.77 6.28
CA ASN A 97 -16.62 13.17 7.56
C ASN A 97 -15.16 13.36 8.02
N ALA A 98 -14.25 13.84 7.17
CA ALA A 98 -12.83 13.93 7.48
C ALA A 98 -12.54 14.78 8.71
N SER A 99 -13.13 15.97 8.82
CA SER A 99 -12.86 16.91 9.93
C SER A 99 -13.02 16.29 11.33
N THR A 100 -14.06 15.48 11.52
CA THR A 100 -14.43 14.87 12.81
C THR A 100 -13.91 13.45 12.99
N ALA A 101 -13.36 12.84 11.93
CA ALA A 101 -12.83 11.48 12.00
C ALA A 101 -11.67 11.41 13.00
N THR A 102 -11.77 10.45 13.93
CA THR A 102 -10.72 10.22 14.93
C THR A 102 -9.61 9.30 14.40
N ILE A 103 -8.42 9.38 15.00
CA ILE A 103 -7.29 8.49 14.68
C ILE A 103 -7.72 7.02 14.75
N GLN A 104 -8.49 6.63 15.78
CA GLN A 104 -9.03 5.28 15.89
C GLN A 104 -9.88 4.90 14.67
N GLN A 105 -10.80 5.77 14.25
CA GLN A 105 -11.68 5.51 13.11
C GLN A 105 -10.91 5.42 11.78
N LEU A 106 -9.87 6.23 11.61
CA LEU A 106 -8.99 6.14 10.43
C LEU A 106 -8.29 4.79 10.40
N LEU A 107 -7.65 4.38 11.50
CA LEU A 107 -6.94 3.10 11.63
C LEU A 107 -7.86 1.90 11.38
N SER A 108 -9.10 1.96 11.88
CA SER A 108 -10.06 0.85 11.78
C SER A 108 -10.95 0.90 10.54
N HIS A 109 -10.73 1.82 9.61
CA HIS A 109 -11.57 1.95 8.41
C HIS A 109 -13.07 2.19 8.73
N THR A 110 -13.36 2.98 9.77
CA THR A 110 -14.74 3.31 10.20
C THR A 110 -15.02 4.81 10.23
N ALA A 111 -14.17 5.61 9.59
CA ALA A 111 -14.28 7.06 9.54
C ALA A 111 -15.45 7.56 8.69
N GLY A 112 -16.01 6.71 7.81
CA GLY A 112 -17.03 7.14 6.85
C GLY A 112 -16.46 8.03 5.73
N ILE A 113 -15.19 7.83 5.35
CA ILE A 113 -14.49 8.62 4.33
C ILE A 113 -14.26 7.77 3.09
N ASP A 114 -14.67 8.28 1.93
CA ASP A 114 -14.46 7.62 0.63
C ASP A 114 -12.97 7.41 0.30
N SER A 115 -12.68 6.35 -0.44
CA SER A 115 -11.36 6.09 -1.00
C SER A 115 -11.15 6.89 -2.28
N TRP A 116 -10.05 7.62 -2.42
CA TRP A 116 -9.70 8.28 -3.69
C TRP A 116 -9.48 7.28 -4.84
N GLU A 117 -9.16 6.01 -4.53
CA GLU A 117 -9.03 4.95 -5.54
C GLU A 117 -10.36 4.55 -6.18
N ASP A 118 -11.48 4.84 -5.53
CA ASP A 118 -12.81 4.54 -6.03
C ASP A 118 -13.32 5.65 -6.98
N ASP A 119 -12.52 6.70 -7.20
CA ASP A 119 -12.81 7.71 -8.20
C ASP A 119 -12.44 7.28 -9.61
N SER A 120 -13.43 7.21 -10.51
CA SER A 120 -13.21 6.81 -11.89
C SER A 120 -12.24 7.73 -12.63
N SER A 121 -12.23 9.02 -12.30
CA SER A 121 -11.30 9.98 -12.88
C SER A 121 -9.89 9.73 -12.35
N TRP A 122 -9.76 9.43 -11.05
CA TRP A 122 -8.49 8.99 -10.49
C TRP A 122 -8.00 7.68 -11.13
N LEU A 123 -8.88 6.71 -11.37
CA LEU A 123 -8.48 5.47 -12.04
C LEU A 123 -7.91 5.76 -13.44
N VAL A 124 -8.52 6.67 -14.21
CA VAL A 124 -8.03 7.08 -15.53
C VAL A 124 -6.69 7.81 -15.44
N ASP A 125 -6.56 8.78 -14.53
CA ASP A 125 -5.40 9.67 -14.41
C ASP A 125 -4.20 9.03 -13.70
N GLY A 126 -4.48 8.19 -12.72
CA GLY A 126 -3.50 7.50 -11.88
C GLY A 126 -3.04 6.20 -12.50
N ARG A 127 -3.99 5.35 -12.93
CA ARG A 127 -3.73 3.96 -13.34
C ARG A 127 -4.02 3.65 -14.80
N GLY A 128 -4.84 4.45 -15.45
CA GLY A 128 -5.48 4.11 -16.71
C GLY A 128 -4.85 4.79 -17.91
N ALA A 129 -5.69 5.20 -18.86
CA ALA A 129 -5.31 5.75 -20.14
C ALA A 129 -4.44 7.02 -20.05
N ASN A 130 -4.58 7.80 -18.96
CA ASN A 130 -3.85 9.05 -18.77
C ASN A 130 -2.67 8.92 -17.79
N ALA A 131 -2.35 7.70 -17.34
CA ALA A 131 -1.25 7.48 -16.42
C ALA A 131 0.09 7.91 -17.06
N ASP A 132 0.77 8.84 -16.38
CA ASP A 132 2.13 9.28 -16.70
C ASP A 132 3.11 8.55 -15.79
N VAL A 133 3.88 7.63 -16.36
CA VAL A 133 4.87 6.81 -15.65
C VAL A 133 5.96 7.65 -14.99
N SER A 134 6.25 8.84 -15.51
CA SER A 134 7.27 9.74 -14.95
C SER A 134 6.78 10.60 -13.79
N ARG A 135 5.46 10.58 -13.53
CA ARG A 135 4.82 11.45 -12.54
C ARG A 135 4.99 10.92 -11.13
N THR A 136 5.41 11.80 -10.22
CA THR A 136 5.33 11.57 -8.77
C THR A 136 4.13 12.31 -8.18
N TRP A 137 3.19 11.58 -7.59
CA TRP A 137 2.02 12.16 -6.95
C TRP A 137 2.40 12.85 -5.64
N ARG A 138 1.90 14.08 -5.41
CA ARG A 138 2.04 14.72 -4.10
C ARG A 138 1.07 14.06 -3.11
N LYS A 139 1.46 14.02 -1.84
CA LYS A 139 0.72 13.32 -0.76
C LYS A 139 -0.73 13.78 -0.61
N THR A 140 -1.03 15.03 -0.94
CA THR A 140 -2.38 15.61 -0.83
C THR A 140 -3.16 15.63 -2.13
N GLU A 141 -2.53 15.30 -3.26
CA GLU A 141 -3.10 15.49 -4.60
C GLU A 141 -4.25 14.52 -4.89
N THR A 142 -4.15 13.30 -4.38
CA THR A 142 -5.23 12.31 -4.48
C THR A 142 -6.49 12.72 -3.70
N LEU A 143 -6.35 13.58 -2.67
CA LEU A 143 -7.49 14.07 -1.90
C LEU A 143 -8.44 14.91 -2.76
N ASP A 144 -7.95 15.55 -3.82
CA ASP A 144 -8.78 16.40 -4.67
C ASP A 144 -9.86 15.60 -5.43
N TYR A 145 -9.67 14.30 -5.62
CA TYR A 145 -10.64 13.40 -6.24
C TYR A 145 -11.84 13.08 -5.34
N ILE A 146 -11.76 13.40 -4.04
CA ILE A 146 -12.82 13.11 -3.06
C ILE A 146 -13.35 14.38 -2.36
N ARG A 147 -12.90 15.58 -2.75
CA ARG A 147 -13.45 16.86 -2.22
C ARG A 147 -14.85 17.20 -2.74
N ARG A 148 -15.45 16.30 -3.52
CA ARG A 148 -16.81 16.45 -4.05
C ARG A 148 -17.69 15.43 -3.32
N PRO A 149 -18.79 15.85 -2.68
CA PRO A 149 -19.69 14.92 -2.00
C PRO A 149 -20.16 13.84 -2.98
N ARG A 150 -19.83 12.59 -2.71
CA ARG A 150 -20.47 11.46 -3.39
C ARG A 150 -21.71 11.12 -2.62
N GLN A 151 -22.80 10.81 -3.32
CA GLN A 151 -24.04 10.34 -2.66
C GLN A 151 -23.85 9.00 -1.92
N THR A 152 -22.68 8.38 -2.06
CA THR A 152 -22.35 7.04 -1.58
C THR A 152 -21.30 7.04 -0.47
N ALA A 153 -21.01 8.18 0.16
CA ALA A 153 -20.08 8.21 1.28
C ALA A 153 -20.51 7.19 2.36
N PRO A 154 -19.61 6.35 2.86
CA PRO A 154 -19.95 5.33 3.84
C PRO A 154 -20.36 5.97 5.16
N ASP A 155 -21.35 5.39 5.83
CA ASP A 155 -21.80 5.87 7.13
C ASP A 155 -20.66 5.79 8.16
N PRO A 156 -20.36 6.87 8.91
CA PRO A 156 -19.41 6.81 10.01
C PRO A 156 -19.76 5.72 11.02
N GLY A 157 -18.75 4.94 11.43
CA GLY A 157 -18.90 3.78 12.31
C GLY A 157 -19.08 2.45 11.58
N SER A 158 -19.49 2.46 10.32
CA SER A 158 -19.49 1.26 9.46
C SER A 158 -18.11 1.01 8.87
N TRP A 159 -17.74 -0.26 8.73
CA TRP A 159 -16.46 -0.61 8.12
C TRP A 159 -16.50 -0.38 6.60
N TYR A 160 -15.55 0.38 6.08
CA TYR A 160 -15.30 0.59 4.67
C TYR A 160 -13.81 0.87 4.43
N TYR A 161 -13.16 0.04 3.62
CA TYR A 161 -11.74 0.18 3.30
C TYR A 161 -11.50 1.47 2.49
N SER A 162 -10.60 2.31 2.99
CA SER A 162 -10.36 3.65 2.43
C SER A 162 -8.88 4.00 2.49
N ASN A 163 -8.26 4.17 1.31
CA ASN A 163 -6.87 4.63 1.23
C ASN A 163 -6.71 6.08 1.69
N THR A 164 -7.79 6.86 1.62
CA THR A 164 -7.83 8.22 2.16
C THR A 164 -7.54 8.23 3.65
N ASN A 165 -8.04 7.25 4.41
CA ASN A 165 -7.75 7.17 5.85
C ASN A 165 -6.25 7.12 6.13
N TYR A 166 -5.52 6.29 5.38
CA TYR A 166 -4.08 6.13 5.55
C TYR A 166 -3.28 7.29 4.95
N THR A 167 -3.83 7.97 3.94
CA THR A 167 -3.29 9.25 3.44
C THR A 167 -3.34 10.30 4.55
N LEU A 168 -4.47 10.43 5.24
CA LEU A 168 -4.63 11.35 6.37
C LEU A 168 -3.75 10.97 7.56
N LEU A 169 -3.64 9.68 7.91
CA LEU A 169 -2.73 9.21 8.96
C LEU A 169 -1.26 9.54 8.65
N GLY A 170 -0.83 9.38 7.39
CA GLY A 170 0.50 9.79 6.94
C GLY A 170 0.73 11.28 7.21
N LEU A 171 -0.19 12.14 6.80
CA LEU A 171 -0.10 13.59 7.02
C LEU A 171 -0.13 13.96 8.52
N ILE A 172 -0.89 13.23 9.34
CA ILE A 172 -0.91 13.44 10.81
C ILE A 172 0.45 13.11 11.42
N ILE A 173 1.10 12.02 10.99
CA ILE A 173 2.48 11.70 11.40
C ILE A 173 3.39 12.90 11.10
N GLU A 174 3.30 13.48 9.91
CA GLU A 174 4.15 14.61 9.53
C GLU A 174 3.90 15.85 10.38
N SER A 175 2.63 16.19 10.58
CA SER A 175 2.23 17.34 11.39
C SER A 175 2.75 17.25 12.82
N VAL A 176 2.61 16.08 13.44
CA VAL A 176 2.96 15.87 14.86
C VAL A 176 4.47 15.73 15.07
N THR A 177 5.18 15.15 14.11
CA THR A 177 6.62 14.87 14.25
C THR A 177 7.51 15.94 13.64
N GLY A 178 7.02 16.72 12.68
CA GLY A 178 7.83 17.62 11.86
C GLY A 178 8.78 16.91 10.89
N SER A 179 8.66 15.59 10.74
CA SER A 179 9.43 14.74 9.83
C SER A 179 8.50 14.16 8.76
N THR A 180 9.04 13.61 7.66
CA THR A 180 8.19 12.95 6.67
C THR A 180 7.68 11.60 7.20
N ALA A 181 6.52 11.15 6.72
CA ALA A 181 5.96 9.86 7.14
C ALA A 181 6.91 8.70 6.82
N GLU A 182 7.59 8.75 5.67
CA GLU A 182 8.57 7.76 5.22
C GLU A 182 9.81 7.79 6.11
N GLY A 183 10.28 9.00 6.48
CA GLY A 183 11.40 9.16 7.42
C GLY A 183 11.08 8.59 8.80
N GLU A 184 9.86 8.77 9.29
CA GLU A 184 9.43 8.17 10.55
C GLU A 184 9.27 6.64 10.45
N ILE A 185 8.76 6.10 9.33
CA ILE A 185 8.75 4.65 9.09
C ILE A 185 10.18 4.09 9.10
N CYS A 186 11.10 4.75 8.37
CA CYS A 186 12.49 4.34 8.28
C CYS A 186 13.16 4.32 9.66
N ARG A 187 13.14 5.46 10.36
CA ARG A 187 13.78 5.64 11.67
C ARG A 187 13.21 4.74 12.77
N ARG A 188 11.89 4.51 12.76
CA ARG A 188 11.19 3.80 13.85
C ARG A 188 11.07 2.31 13.64
N ILE A 189 11.07 1.84 12.39
CA ILE A 189 10.78 0.46 12.04
C ILE A 189 11.92 -0.14 11.21
N LEU A 190 12.27 0.47 10.08
CA LEU A 190 13.17 -0.16 9.12
C LEU A 190 14.60 -0.24 9.64
N GLU A 191 15.17 0.85 10.18
CA GLU A 191 16.53 0.85 10.72
C GLU A 191 16.68 -0.07 11.94
N PRO A 192 15.80 -0.04 12.97
CA PRO A 192 15.95 -0.92 14.13
C PRO A 192 15.79 -2.40 13.80
N LEU A 193 14.97 -2.73 12.79
CA LEU A 193 14.76 -4.11 12.31
C LEU A 193 15.70 -4.52 11.16
N GLN A 194 16.62 -3.63 10.76
CA GLN A 194 17.60 -3.87 9.69
C GLN A 194 16.97 -4.22 8.33
N MET A 195 15.80 -3.64 8.03
CA MET A 195 15.05 -3.83 6.78
C MET A 195 15.62 -2.98 5.63
N SER A 196 16.89 -3.22 5.28
CA SER A 196 17.66 -2.42 4.31
C SER A 196 17.17 -2.50 2.84
N CYS A 197 16.28 -3.44 2.53
CA CYS A 197 15.66 -3.61 1.21
C CYS A 197 14.17 -3.23 1.20
N THR A 198 13.77 -2.29 2.06
CA THR A 198 12.41 -1.77 2.16
C THR A 198 12.49 -0.25 2.20
N PHE A 199 11.67 0.42 1.38
CA PHE A 199 11.65 1.87 1.22
C PHE A 199 10.31 2.29 0.62
N VAL A 200 9.94 3.56 0.76
CA VAL A 200 8.74 4.13 0.16
C VAL A 200 9.09 4.74 -1.19
N GLU A 201 8.68 4.03 -2.25
CA GLU A 201 8.97 4.43 -3.62
C GLU A 201 8.36 5.80 -3.99
N GLY A 202 9.09 6.58 -4.77
CA GLY A 202 8.71 7.95 -5.16
C GLY A 202 9.06 9.01 -4.12
N PHE A 203 9.41 8.61 -2.90
CA PHE A 203 9.85 9.50 -1.83
C PHE A 203 11.26 9.18 -1.33
N GLU A 204 11.71 7.94 -1.48
CA GLU A 204 13.05 7.46 -1.11
C GLU A 204 13.74 6.78 -2.31
N ASP A 205 15.07 6.90 -2.38
CA ASP A 205 15.89 6.15 -3.34
C ASP A 205 16.02 4.70 -2.89
N GLY A 206 15.60 3.76 -3.75
CA GLY A 206 15.73 2.33 -3.48
C GLY A 206 17.17 1.82 -3.59
N PRO A 207 17.52 0.71 -2.91
CA PRO A 207 18.83 0.09 -3.06
C PRO A 207 19.07 -0.33 -4.52
N HIS A 208 20.28 -0.03 -5.02
CA HIS A 208 20.78 -0.41 -6.34
C HIS A 208 20.05 0.16 -7.57
N ASN A 209 19.28 1.25 -7.44
CA ASN A 209 18.47 1.81 -8.53
C ASN A 209 17.48 0.80 -9.15
N GLY A 210 17.16 -0.28 -8.44
CA GLY A 210 16.22 -1.29 -8.91
C GLY A 210 14.79 -0.87 -8.61
N ALA A 211 13.99 -0.61 -9.63
CA ALA A 211 12.54 -0.52 -9.46
C ALA A 211 11.98 -1.92 -9.16
N SER A 212 11.00 -2.01 -8.26
CA SER A 212 10.19 -3.22 -8.15
C SER A 212 9.54 -3.48 -9.49
N ARG A 213 9.65 -4.71 -10.02
CA ARG A 213 8.80 -5.09 -11.15
C ARG A 213 7.35 -5.09 -10.70
N ARG A 214 6.46 -4.54 -11.53
CA ARG A 214 5.04 -4.42 -11.21
C ARG A 214 4.22 -4.87 -12.40
N TYR A 215 3.18 -5.64 -12.10
CA TYR A 215 2.20 -6.05 -13.07
C TYR A 215 0.82 -5.66 -12.56
N HIS A 216 -0.03 -5.19 -13.46
CA HIS A 216 -1.43 -4.91 -13.17
C HIS A 216 -2.30 -5.90 -13.93
N TYR A 217 -3.34 -6.42 -13.27
CA TYR A 217 -4.33 -7.28 -13.89
C TYR A 217 -5.33 -6.42 -14.67
N ALA A 218 -5.17 -6.38 -15.99
CA ALA A 218 -5.99 -5.59 -16.91
C ALA A 218 -7.35 -6.26 -17.15
N SER A 219 -8.15 -6.36 -16.08
CA SER A 219 -9.50 -6.93 -16.16
C SER A 219 -10.36 -6.18 -17.18
N LYS A 220 -11.36 -6.86 -17.76
CA LYS A 220 -12.32 -6.21 -18.67
C LYS A 220 -12.95 -4.95 -18.06
N GLN A 221 -13.34 -5.01 -16.79
CA GLN A 221 -13.92 -3.85 -16.08
C GLN A 221 -12.93 -2.70 -15.98
N PHE A 222 -11.67 -2.98 -15.65
CA PHE A 222 -10.61 -1.97 -15.59
C PHE A 222 -10.38 -1.32 -16.96
N CYS A 223 -10.25 -2.12 -18.01
CA CYS A 223 -10.08 -1.64 -19.37
C CYS A 223 -11.25 -0.75 -19.84
N GLU A 224 -12.49 -1.10 -19.46
CA GLU A 224 -13.68 -0.31 -19.78
C GLU A 224 -13.80 0.98 -18.95
N THR A 225 -13.32 0.97 -17.70
CA THR A 225 -13.47 2.10 -16.77
C THR A 225 -12.31 3.10 -16.86
N ALA A 226 -11.09 2.60 -16.88
CA ALA A 226 -9.86 3.39 -16.78
C ALA A 226 -9.10 3.48 -18.10
N GLY A 227 -9.24 2.47 -18.98
CA GLY A 227 -8.38 2.29 -20.15
C GLY A 227 -6.95 1.87 -19.77
N ILE A 228 -6.06 1.77 -20.76
CA ILE A 228 -4.65 1.39 -20.59
C ILE A 228 -3.79 2.49 -21.21
N SER A 229 -2.82 3.01 -20.45
CA SER A 229 -1.83 3.98 -20.96
C SER A 229 -0.98 3.33 -22.07
N ALA A 230 -0.61 4.13 -23.07
CA ALA A 230 0.29 3.68 -24.13
C ALA A 230 1.71 3.36 -23.63
N ASP A 231 2.07 3.84 -22.42
CA ASP A 231 3.37 3.60 -21.80
C ASP A 231 3.44 2.21 -21.12
N PHE A 232 2.32 1.51 -20.96
CA PHE A 232 2.28 0.17 -20.40
C PHE A 232 2.45 -0.91 -21.47
N SER A 233 3.30 -1.89 -21.17
CA SER A 233 3.59 -3.00 -22.09
C SER A 233 2.76 -4.23 -21.74
N PRO A 234 2.10 -4.89 -22.71
CA PRO A 234 1.39 -6.13 -22.43
C PRO A 234 2.38 -7.24 -22.07
N VAL A 235 2.05 -8.03 -21.06
CA VAL A 235 2.82 -9.22 -20.62
C VAL A 235 2.09 -10.49 -21.02
N SER A 236 0.77 -10.51 -20.87
CA SER A 236 -0.14 -11.56 -21.33
C SER A 236 -1.53 -10.99 -21.56
N ASP A 237 -2.49 -11.83 -21.96
CA ASP A 237 -3.87 -11.41 -22.28
C ASP A 237 -4.53 -10.59 -21.15
N ASP A 238 -4.19 -10.88 -19.89
CA ASP A 238 -4.79 -10.23 -18.73
C ASP A 238 -3.81 -9.40 -17.88
N PHE A 239 -2.54 -9.27 -18.27
CA PHE A 239 -1.53 -8.55 -17.48
C PHE A 239 -0.75 -7.54 -18.31
N ILE A 240 -0.54 -6.37 -17.71
CA ILE A 240 0.31 -5.30 -18.23
C ILE A 240 1.47 -5.03 -17.26
N ASP A 241 2.65 -4.75 -17.81
CA ASP A 241 3.81 -4.28 -17.09
C ASP A 241 3.64 -2.79 -16.78
N VAL A 242 3.63 -2.47 -15.49
CA VAL A 242 3.48 -1.11 -14.97
C VAL A 242 4.69 -0.68 -14.15
N THR A 243 5.83 -1.37 -14.29
CA THR A 243 7.08 -1.14 -13.54
C THR A 243 7.56 0.30 -13.63
N GLY A 244 7.33 0.97 -14.76
CA GLY A 244 7.71 2.37 -14.94
C GLY A 244 6.88 3.38 -14.14
N SER A 245 5.70 2.99 -13.65
CA SER A 245 4.80 3.88 -12.89
C SER A 245 4.96 3.68 -11.39
N ASN A 246 4.61 4.71 -10.61
CA ASN A 246 4.46 4.64 -9.15
C ASN A 246 3.13 4.04 -8.68
N LEU A 247 2.51 3.19 -9.50
CA LEU A 247 1.23 2.58 -9.18
C LEU A 247 1.32 1.68 -7.96
N SER A 248 0.49 1.99 -6.96
CA SER A 248 0.07 1.00 -5.98
C SER A 248 -0.65 -0.11 -6.73
N VAL A 249 -0.16 -1.34 -6.62
CA VAL A 249 -0.83 -2.52 -7.15
C VAL A 249 -1.80 -3.01 -6.08
N SER A 250 -3.03 -2.51 -6.13
CA SER A 250 -4.21 -3.15 -5.52
C SER A 250 -5.05 -3.83 -6.59
#